data_AF-A0A399WNR6-F1
#
_entry.id   AF-A0A399WNR6-F1
#
_cell.length_a   1.000
_cell.length_b   1.000
_cell.length_c   1.000
_cell.angle_alpha   90.00
_cell.angle_beta   90.00
_cell.angle_gamma   90.00
#
_symmetry.space_group_name_H-M   'P 1'
#
loop_
_entity.id
_entity.type
_entity.pdbx_description
1 polymer ?
#
loop_
_entity_poly.entity_id
_entity_poly.type
_entity_poly.pdbx_seq_one_letter_code
_entity_poly.pdbx_strand_id
1 'polypeptide(L)'
;MKNIRSLTLVLMLLAALGLGCSTINKLRSGLEGKPANSADANSNSSSPIDDSEPGSTVAGTDPKAEIIAASKKFTSLSSFKAKMTSEGESPLNLELEYQAPNRYHLKSEPVHGIEVETIMIGPDTYAKFGGKWQKMPGNAGAQIPAMKEMFTEEGIKRLTNVRFEGVEDVNGQPANKYAYDDPGQPDKGVGPFTSTIWVSKAEDIPVQVKVNYSSGKLKSATITYDTSSPVSIEKPI
;
A
#
# COMPACT_ATOMS: atom_id res chain seq x y z
N MET A 1 -34.02 -8.50 3.79
CA MET A 1 -33.70 -8.40 2.34
C MET A 1 -32.24 -8.00 2.20
N LYS A 2 -31.48 -8.80 1.46
CA LYS A 2 -30.03 -8.68 1.24
C LYS A 2 -29.71 -7.49 0.34
N ASN A 3 -28.95 -6.52 0.84
CA ASN A 3 -28.28 -5.51 0.01
C ASN A 3 -26.77 -5.58 0.25
N ILE A 4 -26.17 -6.63 -0.30
CA ILE A 4 -24.71 -6.76 -0.47
C ILE A 4 -24.43 -6.22 -1.88
N ARG A 5 -24.16 -4.92 -1.99
CA ARG A 5 -23.71 -4.30 -3.24
C ARG A 5 -22.80 -3.13 -2.92
N SER A 6 -21.50 -3.34 -3.12
CA SER A 6 -20.54 -2.38 -3.68
C SER A 6 -19.16 -2.71 -3.11
N LEU A 7 -18.46 -3.60 -3.80
CA LEU A 7 -17.14 -4.13 -3.49
C LEU A 7 -16.22 -3.84 -4.68
N THR A 8 -14.94 -3.50 -4.45
CA THR A 8 -13.79 -3.57 -5.39
C THR A 8 -13.24 -2.25 -6.00
N LEU A 9 -12.08 -1.79 -5.50
CA LEU A 9 -11.00 -1.02 -6.16
C LEU A 9 -9.99 -0.43 -5.13
N VAL A 10 -9.11 -1.28 -4.60
CA VAL A 10 -7.75 -0.85 -4.17
C VAL A 10 -6.68 -1.36 -5.11
N LEU A 11 -7.13 -1.78 -6.29
CA LEU A 11 -6.21 -2.03 -7.35
C LEU A 11 -5.67 -0.76 -7.95
N MET A 12 -6.37 0.37 -7.98
CA MET A 12 -5.97 1.39 -8.95
C MET A 12 -4.65 2.12 -8.67
N LEU A 13 -4.11 2.13 -7.45
CA LEU A 13 -2.74 2.61 -7.25
C LEU A 13 -1.65 1.58 -7.66
N LEU A 14 -2.02 0.31 -7.87
CA LEU A 14 -1.15 -0.77 -8.37
C LEU A 14 -1.52 -1.27 -9.78
N ALA A 15 -2.72 -0.98 -10.26
CA ALA A 15 -3.31 -1.44 -11.52
C ALA A 15 -3.31 -0.33 -12.58
N ALA A 16 -3.21 0.95 -12.18
CA ALA A 16 -2.90 2.03 -13.13
C ALA A 16 -1.47 1.94 -13.70
N LEU A 17 -0.58 1.15 -13.08
CA LEU A 17 0.78 0.89 -13.59
C LEU A 17 0.89 -0.35 -14.49
N GLY A 18 -0.19 -1.13 -14.63
CA GLY A 18 -0.27 -2.32 -15.51
C GLY A 18 -1.02 -2.10 -16.82
N LEU A 19 -1.82 -1.03 -16.92
CA LEU A 19 -2.51 -0.66 -18.15
C LEU A 19 -1.61 0.22 -19.05
N GLY A 20 -0.72 -0.47 -19.76
CA GLY A 20 -0.39 -0.14 -21.14
C GLY A 20 0.30 1.20 -21.43
N CYS A 21 1.63 1.21 -21.37
CA CYS A 21 2.46 2.02 -22.26
C CYS A 21 2.41 1.52 -23.74
N SER A 22 1.36 0.83 -24.18
CA SER A 22 1.27 0.34 -25.57
C SER A 22 0.88 1.43 -26.56
N THR A 23 0.31 2.55 -26.10
CA THR A 23 -0.04 3.69 -26.96
C THR A 23 1.09 4.70 -27.13
N ILE A 24 2.09 4.70 -26.24
CA ILE A 24 3.26 5.62 -26.30
C ILE A 24 4.45 4.97 -27.02
N ASN A 25 4.55 3.64 -27.02
CA ASN A 25 5.64 2.90 -27.66
C ASN A 25 5.61 2.84 -29.20
N LYS A 26 4.59 3.40 -29.87
CA LYS A 26 4.56 3.51 -31.35
C LYS A 26 5.39 4.68 -31.92
N LEU A 27 5.98 5.54 -31.08
CA LEU A 27 6.79 6.68 -31.52
C LEU A 27 8.31 6.52 -31.32
N ARG A 28 8.80 5.34 -30.91
CA ARG A 28 10.22 5.16 -30.57
C ARG A 28 10.85 3.85 -31.04
N SER A 29 10.24 3.17 -32.01
CA SER A 29 10.87 2.07 -32.72
C SER A 29 11.88 2.62 -33.72
N GLY A 30 13.13 2.71 -33.29
CA GLY A 30 14.23 3.07 -34.17
C GLY A 30 15.47 3.43 -33.38
N LEU A 31 16.16 2.41 -32.87
CA LEU A 31 17.63 2.34 -32.80
C LEU A 31 18.03 1.06 -32.06
N GLU A 32 18.56 0.14 -32.85
CA GLU A 32 19.18 -1.12 -32.47
C GLU A 32 20.43 -0.91 -31.60
N GLY A 33 20.76 -1.91 -30.79
CA GLY A 33 22.01 -1.97 -30.04
C GLY A 33 22.10 -3.21 -29.14
N LYS A 34 22.49 -4.33 -29.74
CA LYS A 34 22.76 -5.64 -29.13
C LYS A 34 23.88 -5.58 -28.07
N PRO A 35 23.75 -6.23 -26.89
CA PRO A 35 24.87 -6.45 -25.99
C PRO A 35 25.56 -7.81 -26.27
N ALA A 36 26.88 -7.84 -26.06
CA ALA A 36 27.67 -9.05 -25.91
C ALA A 36 28.66 -8.83 -24.75
N ASN A 37 28.65 -9.69 -23.73
CA ASN A 37 29.86 -10.38 -23.29
C ASN A 37 29.60 -11.46 -22.23
N SER A 38 30.50 -12.43 -22.29
CA SER A 38 30.60 -13.71 -21.58
C SER A 38 30.96 -13.64 -20.09
N ALA A 39 30.65 -14.76 -19.41
CA ALA A 39 31.44 -15.59 -18.47
C ALA A 39 32.47 -14.90 -17.53
N ASP A 40 32.66 -15.26 -16.26
CA ASP A 40 32.93 -16.62 -15.75
C ASP A 40 32.75 -16.72 -14.22
N ALA A 41 32.80 -17.96 -13.76
CA ALA A 41 32.81 -18.59 -12.44
C ALA A 41 33.43 -17.85 -11.22
N ASN A 42 33.01 -18.18 -9.99
CA ASN A 42 33.64 -19.25 -9.17
C ASN A 42 33.23 -19.24 -7.66
N SER A 43 32.98 -20.46 -7.14
CA SER A 43 33.23 -21.04 -5.79
C SER A 43 32.78 -20.40 -4.45
N ASN A 44 31.95 -21.19 -3.75
CA ASN A 44 32.07 -21.70 -2.35
C ASN A 44 32.82 -20.88 -1.29
N SER A 45 32.21 -20.67 -0.12
CA SER A 45 32.30 -21.60 1.02
C SER A 45 31.59 -21.04 2.27
N SER A 46 31.07 -21.98 3.05
CA SER A 46 30.31 -21.91 4.31
C SER A 46 31.08 -21.41 5.53
N SER A 47 30.38 -20.81 6.51
CA SER A 47 30.13 -21.39 7.86
C SER A 47 29.57 -20.35 8.87
N PRO A 48 28.94 -20.81 9.96
CA PRO A 48 27.89 -20.09 10.69
C PRO A 48 28.42 -19.29 11.88
N ILE A 49 27.68 -18.24 12.27
CA ILE A 49 27.83 -17.60 13.57
C ILE A 49 26.46 -17.60 14.24
N ASP A 50 26.44 -18.33 15.34
CA ASP A 50 25.43 -18.40 16.39
C ASP A 50 25.53 -17.10 17.20
N ASP A 51 24.42 -16.37 17.37
CA ASP A 51 24.33 -15.38 18.42
C ASP A 51 22.89 -15.27 18.94
N SER A 52 22.80 -15.28 20.26
CA SER A 52 21.61 -15.62 21.04
C SER A 52 20.59 -14.48 21.14
N GLU A 53 19.33 -14.89 21.33
CA GLU A 53 18.09 -14.16 21.64
C GLU A 53 18.19 -12.76 22.28
N PRO A 54 17.15 -11.94 22.01
CA PRO A 54 16.35 -11.41 23.10
C PRO A 54 14.90 -11.91 23.04
N GLY A 55 14.55 -12.73 24.02
CA GLY A 55 13.22 -12.88 24.62
C GLY A 55 12.03 -12.93 23.67
N SER A 56 11.57 -14.14 23.36
CA SER A 56 10.21 -14.42 22.87
C SER A 56 9.13 -13.82 23.78
N THR A 57 8.74 -12.56 23.53
CA THR A 57 7.44 -12.05 23.94
C THR A 57 6.42 -12.50 22.90
N VAL A 58 5.65 -13.51 23.29
CA VAL A 58 4.65 -14.23 22.51
C VAL A 58 3.60 -13.26 21.96
N ALA A 59 3.57 -13.06 20.64
CA ALA A 59 2.31 -12.73 19.98
C ALA A 59 1.34 -13.89 20.17
N GLY A 60 0.05 -13.59 20.29
CA GLY A 60 -0.99 -14.57 20.57
C GLY A 60 -0.96 -15.76 19.61
N THR A 61 -1.62 -16.84 20.02
CA THR A 61 -1.57 -18.14 19.33
C THR A 61 -2.11 -18.13 17.89
N ASP A 62 -2.72 -17.02 17.44
CA ASP A 62 -3.25 -16.85 16.09
C ASP A 62 -2.86 -15.48 15.49
N PRO A 63 -1.69 -15.39 14.82
CA PRO A 63 -1.23 -14.20 14.11
C PRO A 63 -2.24 -13.61 13.12
N LYS A 64 -3.07 -14.46 12.50
CA LYS A 64 -4.07 -14.01 11.52
C LYS A 64 -5.22 -13.31 12.21
N ALA A 65 -5.72 -13.86 13.32
CA ALA A 65 -6.75 -13.20 14.12
C ALA A 65 -6.30 -11.84 14.66
N GLU A 66 -5.02 -11.70 15.03
CA GLU A 66 -4.46 -10.43 15.50
C GLU A 66 -4.43 -9.36 14.39
N ILE A 67 -4.02 -9.74 13.17
CA ILE A 67 -4.09 -8.84 12.01
C ILE A 67 -5.54 -8.42 11.72
N ILE A 68 -6.51 -9.34 11.85
CA ILE A 68 -7.94 -9.02 11.68
C ILE A 68 -8.40 -8.01 12.73
N ALA A 69 -8.08 -8.25 14.00
CA ALA A 69 -8.43 -7.37 15.10
C ALA A 69 -7.84 -5.96 14.91
N ALA A 70 -6.56 -5.88 14.55
CA ALA A 70 -5.89 -4.62 14.31
C ALA A 70 -6.49 -3.84 13.12
N SER A 71 -6.79 -4.55 12.03
CA SER A 71 -7.42 -3.97 10.83
C SER A 71 -8.82 -3.42 11.12
N LYS A 72 -9.61 -4.12 11.94
CA LYS A 72 -10.92 -3.66 12.39
C LYS A 72 -10.82 -2.40 13.24
N LYS A 73 -9.84 -2.33 14.15
CA LYS A 73 -9.61 -1.14 14.99
C LYS A 73 -9.17 0.05 14.12
N PHE A 74 -8.23 -0.17 13.20
CA PHE A 74 -7.76 0.86 12.27
C PHE A 74 -8.87 1.45 11.38
N THR A 75 -9.74 0.61 10.83
CA THR A 75 -10.85 1.07 9.98
C THR A 75 -11.94 1.86 10.73
N SER A 76 -11.92 1.82 12.07
CA SER A 76 -12.80 2.59 12.94
C SER A 76 -12.26 3.98 13.32
N LEU A 77 -11.01 4.30 12.94
CA LEU A 77 -10.41 5.61 13.23
C LEU A 77 -11.21 6.74 12.57
N SER A 78 -11.32 7.87 13.27
CA SER A 78 -11.93 9.10 12.74
C SER A 78 -11.03 9.82 11.76
N SER A 79 -9.72 9.65 11.86
CA SER A 79 -8.73 10.28 10.98
C SER A 79 -7.39 9.57 11.04
N PHE A 80 -6.61 9.67 9.98
CA PHE A 80 -5.20 9.31 9.95
C PHE A 80 -4.51 9.95 8.75
N LYS A 81 -3.17 10.00 8.78
CA LYS A 81 -2.33 10.24 7.60
C LYS A 81 -1.62 8.96 7.23
N ALA A 82 -1.42 8.74 5.94
CA ALA A 82 -0.65 7.65 5.41
C ALA A 82 0.36 8.20 4.41
N LYS A 83 1.60 7.70 4.48
CA LYS A 83 2.63 8.00 3.49
C LYS A 83 3.07 6.70 2.84
N MET A 84 2.95 6.63 1.53
CA MET A 84 3.41 5.53 0.71
C MET A 84 4.67 5.95 -0.02
N THR A 85 5.72 5.15 0.10
CA THR A 85 6.89 5.18 -0.78
C THR A 85 6.98 3.86 -1.53
N SER A 86 7.41 3.90 -2.78
CA SER A 86 7.49 2.68 -3.58
C SER A 86 8.71 2.65 -4.49
N GLU A 87 9.18 1.43 -4.80
CA GLU A 87 10.39 1.19 -5.58
C GLU A 87 10.04 0.40 -6.84
N GLY A 88 10.75 0.67 -7.94
CA GLY A 88 10.55 -0.02 -9.21
C GLY A 88 10.89 0.84 -10.44
N GLU A 89 10.45 0.42 -11.62
CA GLU A 89 10.64 1.15 -12.87
C GLU A 89 9.85 2.48 -12.91
N SER A 90 8.75 2.55 -12.15
CA SER A 90 7.90 3.73 -12.05
C SER A 90 7.46 3.89 -10.59
N PRO A 91 8.36 4.39 -9.72
CA PRO A 91 8.01 4.60 -8.32
C PRO A 91 6.88 5.62 -8.23
N LEU A 92 6.01 5.39 -7.26
CA LEU A 92 4.87 6.23 -6.93
C LEU A 92 4.93 6.52 -5.43
N ASN A 93 5.22 7.78 -5.10
CA ASN A 93 5.20 8.26 -3.72
C ASN A 93 3.95 9.10 -3.53
N LEU A 94 3.26 8.86 -2.42
CA LEU A 94 1.93 9.39 -2.19
C LEU A 94 1.69 9.64 -0.71
N GLU A 95 1.07 10.77 -0.42
CA GLU A 95 0.54 11.12 0.89
C GLU A 95 -0.98 11.10 0.80
N LEU A 96 -1.60 10.47 1.79
CA LEU A 96 -3.04 10.38 1.96
C LEU A 96 -3.39 10.90 3.34
N GLU A 97 -4.33 11.83 3.40
CA GLU A 97 -5.04 12.16 4.63
C GLU A 97 -6.47 11.63 4.54
N TYR A 98 -6.95 11.07 5.64
CA TYR A 98 -8.33 10.63 5.80
C TYR A 98 -8.97 11.32 6.99
N GLN A 99 -10.22 11.76 6.78
CA GLN A 99 -11.11 12.23 7.82
C GLN A 99 -12.50 11.62 7.59
N ALA A 100 -13.00 10.94 8.61
CA ALA A 100 -14.30 10.30 8.59
C ALA A 100 -15.45 11.30 8.37
N PRO A 101 -16.56 10.88 7.75
CA PRO A 101 -16.76 9.55 7.16
C PRO A 101 -16.22 9.41 5.73
N ASN A 102 -15.98 10.52 5.03
CA ASN A 102 -15.84 10.54 3.58
C ASN A 102 -14.97 11.68 3.03
N ARG A 103 -13.95 12.13 3.79
CA ARG A 103 -13.01 13.18 3.36
C ARG A 103 -11.62 12.61 3.19
N TYR A 104 -11.03 12.90 2.04
CA TYR A 104 -9.73 12.37 1.63
C TYR A 104 -8.94 13.45 0.92
N HIS A 105 -7.65 13.54 1.22
CA HIS A 105 -6.72 14.41 0.53
C HIS A 105 -5.55 13.56 0.07
N LEU A 106 -5.40 13.46 -1.24
CA LEU A 106 -4.38 12.69 -1.91
C LEU A 106 -3.37 13.65 -2.51
N LYS A 107 -2.09 13.42 -2.27
CA LYS A 107 -1.00 14.17 -2.88
C LYS A 107 0.05 13.20 -3.38
N SER A 108 0.34 13.21 -4.66
CA SER A 108 1.47 12.45 -5.19
C SER A 108 2.71 13.34 -5.28
N GLU A 109 3.89 12.74 -5.16
CA GLU A 109 5.09 13.42 -5.66
C GLU A 109 4.99 13.65 -7.18
N PRO A 110 5.67 14.67 -7.73
CA PRO A 110 5.61 14.95 -9.16
C PRO A 110 6.14 13.78 -9.99
N VAL A 111 5.28 13.18 -10.81
CA VAL A 111 5.69 12.16 -11.79
C VAL A 111 5.84 12.84 -13.14
N HIS A 112 7.05 12.78 -13.73
CA HIS A 112 7.39 13.53 -14.95
C HIS A 112 7.10 15.05 -14.84
N GLY A 113 7.28 15.63 -13.65
CA GLY A 113 7.04 17.06 -13.39
C GLY A 113 5.57 17.43 -13.19
N ILE A 114 4.66 16.46 -13.18
CA ILE A 114 3.24 16.68 -12.93
C ILE A 114 2.91 16.22 -11.50
N GLU A 115 2.65 17.19 -10.62
CA GLU A 115 2.06 16.94 -9.30
C GLU A 115 0.55 16.72 -9.45
N VAL A 116 0.04 15.64 -8.85
CA VAL A 116 -1.40 15.39 -8.77
C VAL A 116 -1.83 15.54 -7.31
N GLU A 117 -2.65 16.55 -7.06
CA GLU A 117 -3.27 16.79 -5.76
C GLU A 117 -4.79 16.66 -5.93
N THR A 118 -5.43 15.83 -5.12
CA THR A 118 -6.87 15.54 -5.21
C THR A 118 -7.51 15.62 -3.83
N ILE A 119 -8.64 16.30 -3.72
CA ILE A 119 -9.49 16.33 -2.53
C ILE A 119 -10.82 15.68 -2.86
N MET A 120 -11.25 14.71 -2.07
CA MET A 120 -12.54 14.06 -2.20
C MET A 120 -13.35 14.32 -0.93
N ILE A 121 -14.56 14.87 -1.09
CA ILE A 121 -15.49 15.18 0.01
C ILE A 121 -16.87 14.67 -0.39
N GLY A 122 -17.24 13.51 0.15
CA GLY A 122 -18.47 12.82 -0.25
C GLY A 122 -18.49 12.55 -1.76
N PRO A 123 -19.51 13.01 -2.51
CA PRO A 123 -19.58 12.79 -3.95
C PRO A 123 -18.68 13.74 -4.76
N ASP A 124 -18.16 14.80 -4.13
CA ASP A 124 -17.39 15.83 -4.81
C ASP A 124 -15.91 15.43 -4.90
N THR A 125 -15.32 15.57 -6.09
CA THR A 125 -13.88 15.41 -6.31
C THR A 125 -13.31 16.71 -6.87
N TYR A 126 -12.24 17.17 -6.27
CA TYR A 126 -11.47 18.34 -6.69
C TYR A 126 -10.06 17.90 -7.02
N ALA A 127 -9.51 18.38 -8.11
CA ALA A 127 -8.13 18.10 -8.48
C ALA A 127 -7.41 19.41 -8.80
N LYS A 128 -6.13 19.46 -8.48
CA LYS A 128 -5.28 20.60 -8.73
C LYS A 128 -4.44 20.33 -9.96
N PHE A 129 -4.60 21.18 -10.97
CA PHE A 129 -3.81 21.13 -12.20
C PHE A 129 -3.27 22.53 -12.52
N GLY A 130 -1.97 22.64 -12.77
CA GLY A 130 -1.32 23.93 -13.04
C GLY A 130 -1.53 24.96 -11.91
N GLY A 131 -1.54 24.49 -10.66
CA GLY A 131 -1.74 25.31 -9.46
C GLY A 131 -3.18 25.75 -9.20
N LYS A 132 -4.14 25.39 -10.06
CA LYS A 132 -5.56 25.75 -9.90
C LYS A 132 -6.39 24.53 -9.53
N TRP A 133 -7.25 24.70 -8.53
CA TRP A 133 -8.26 23.71 -8.19
C TRP A 133 -9.41 23.75 -9.18
N GLN A 134 -9.83 22.58 -9.61
CA GLN A 134 -11.02 22.39 -10.43
C GLN A 134 -11.86 21.25 -9.88
N LYS A 135 -13.17 21.43 -9.89
CA LYS A 135 -14.11 20.35 -9.59
C LYS A 135 -14.13 19.40 -10.78
N MET A 136 -13.83 18.13 -10.53
CA MET A 136 -13.79 17.13 -11.59
C MET A 136 -15.20 16.64 -11.93
N PRO A 137 -15.49 16.39 -13.23
CA PRO A 137 -16.72 15.70 -13.60
C PRO A 137 -16.62 14.23 -13.16
N GLY A 138 -17.56 13.81 -12.31
CA GLY A 138 -17.62 12.43 -11.79
C GLY A 138 -17.50 12.35 -10.27
N ASN A 139 -17.70 11.14 -9.75
CA ASN A 139 -17.62 10.84 -8.33
C ASN A 139 -16.43 9.89 -8.09
N ALA A 140 -15.21 10.42 -8.06
CA ALA A 140 -14.06 9.60 -7.64
C ALA A 140 -14.21 9.15 -6.18
N GLY A 141 -14.99 9.91 -5.39
CA GLY A 141 -15.43 9.52 -4.05
C GLY A 141 -16.21 8.20 -3.99
N ALA A 142 -16.79 7.71 -5.10
CA ALA A 142 -17.43 6.40 -5.16
C ALA A 142 -16.43 5.25 -5.09
N GLN A 143 -15.13 5.50 -5.35
CA GLN A 143 -14.07 4.48 -5.33
C GLN A 143 -13.48 4.26 -3.93
N ILE A 144 -13.77 5.17 -3.00
CA ILE A 144 -13.22 5.20 -1.65
C ILE A 144 -13.63 4.01 -0.76
N PRO A 145 -14.91 3.56 -0.73
CA PRO A 145 -15.32 2.44 0.12
C PRO A 145 -14.49 1.19 -0.11
N ALA A 146 -14.02 0.98 -1.34
CA ALA A 146 -13.23 -0.19 -1.66
C ALA A 146 -11.82 -0.17 -1.07
N MET A 147 -11.26 1.01 -0.74
CA MET A 147 -9.97 1.17 -0.05
C MET A 147 -9.96 0.56 1.34
N LYS A 148 -11.10 0.62 2.04
CA LYS A 148 -11.27 -0.01 3.36
C LYS A 148 -11.39 -1.54 3.27
N GLU A 149 -11.64 -2.10 2.08
CA GLU A 149 -11.88 -3.54 1.92
C GLU A 149 -10.64 -4.41 2.09
N MET A 150 -9.44 -3.90 1.89
CA MET A 150 -8.22 -4.67 2.17
C MET A 150 -8.03 -4.95 3.66
N PHE A 151 -8.62 -4.11 4.51
CA PHE A 151 -8.69 -4.28 5.96
C PHE A 151 -9.97 -5.01 6.39
N THR A 152 -10.79 -5.48 5.45
CA THR A 152 -11.94 -6.32 5.79
C THR A 152 -11.51 -7.74 6.09
N GLU A 153 -12.33 -8.41 6.88
CA GLU A 153 -12.16 -9.81 7.22
C GLU A 153 -12.01 -10.71 5.98
N GLU A 154 -12.78 -10.46 4.92
CA GLU A 154 -12.67 -11.20 3.65
C GLU A 154 -11.32 -10.97 2.96
N GLY A 155 -10.81 -9.75 3.03
CA GLY A 155 -9.48 -9.42 2.54
C GLY A 155 -8.37 -10.18 3.26
N ILE A 156 -8.55 -10.38 4.56
CA ILE A 156 -7.57 -11.04 5.42
C ILE A 156 -7.71 -12.58 5.39
N LYS A 157 -8.92 -13.10 5.13
CA LYS A 157 -9.18 -14.54 5.01
C LYS A 157 -8.35 -15.22 3.91
N ARG A 158 -8.08 -14.55 2.80
CA ARG A 158 -7.25 -15.12 1.71
C ARG A 158 -5.75 -15.18 2.01
N LEU A 159 -5.28 -14.51 3.07
CA LEU A 159 -3.85 -14.50 3.40
C LEU A 159 -3.39 -15.89 3.82
N THR A 160 -2.24 -16.30 3.30
CA THR A 160 -1.56 -17.57 3.57
C THR A 160 -0.24 -17.32 4.27
N ASN A 161 0.33 -18.37 4.89
CA ASN A 161 1.64 -18.31 5.56
C ASN A 161 1.77 -17.16 6.58
N VAL A 162 0.66 -16.84 7.25
CA VAL A 162 0.59 -15.77 8.25
C VAL A 162 1.36 -16.20 9.49
N ARG A 163 2.33 -15.39 9.90
CA ARG A 163 3.23 -15.68 11.01
C ARG A 163 3.60 -14.42 11.77
N PHE A 164 3.86 -14.58 13.06
CA PHE A 164 4.53 -13.57 13.87
C PHE A 164 6.04 -13.68 13.66
N GLU A 165 6.71 -12.55 13.48
CA GLU A 165 8.16 -12.45 13.24
C GLU A 165 8.91 -11.72 14.36
N GLY A 166 8.24 -11.45 15.49
CA GLY A 166 8.85 -10.79 16.64
C GLY A 166 8.37 -9.35 16.84
N VAL A 167 9.04 -8.64 17.74
CA VAL A 167 8.77 -7.24 18.04
C VAL A 167 9.85 -6.37 17.39
N GLU A 168 9.45 -5.29 16.74
CA GLU A 168 10.34 -4.32 16.11
C GLU A 168 9.93 -2.91 16.51
N ASP A 169 10.89 -2.00 16.61
CA ASP A 169 10.59 -0.58 16.81
C ASP A 169 10.28 0.08 15.46
N VAL A 170 9.14 0.75 15.36
CA VAL A 170 8.71 1.51 14.19
C VAL A 170 8.47 2.96 14.63
N ASN A 171 9.34 3.87 14.18
CA ASN A 171 9.29 5.29 14.51
C ASN A 171 9.27 5.56 16.04
N GLY A 172 10.04 4.82 16.82
CA GLY A 172 10.09 4.96 18.28
C GLY A 172 8.93 4.30 19.02
N GLN A 173 8.12 3.49 18.33
CA GLN A 173 7.02 2.74 18.93
C GLN A 173 7.24 1.23 18.77
N PRO A 174 7.17 0.44 19.86
CA PRO A 174 7.25 -1.02 19.75
C PRO A 174 6.01 -1.58 19.06
N ALA A 175 6.24 -2.40 18.03
CA ALA A 175 5.20 -3.00 17.21
C ALA A 175 5.43 -4.52 17.06
N ASN A 176 4.33 -5.29 17.11
CA ASN A 176 4.35 -6.68 16.73
C ASN A 176 4.46 -6.77 15.19
N LYS A 177 5.46 -7.50 14.72
CA LYS A 177 5.72 -7.71 13.29
C LYS A 177 5.09 -9.02 12.84
N TYR A 178 4.30 -8.95 11.79
CA TYR A 178 3.72 -10.12 11.15
C TYR A 178 4.06 -10.14 9.68
N ALA A 179 4.24 -11.33 9.12
CA ALA A 179 4.41 -11.51 7.70
C ALA A 179 3.40 -12.51 7.16
N TYR A 180 3.03 -12.32 5.90
CA TYR A 180 2.07 -13.16 5.19
C TYR A 180 2.26 -13.08 3.68
N ASP A 181 1.67 -14.06 3.00
CA ASP A 181 1.59 -14.10 1.54
C ASP A 181 0.16 -13.81 1.10
N ASP A 182 0.02 -13.06 0.02
CA ASP A 182 -1.24 -12.85 -0.67
C ASP A 182 -1.15 -13.47 -2.07
N PRO A 183 -2.05 -14.40 -2.42
CA PRO A 183 -2.03 -15.05 -3.74
C PRO A 183 -2.35 -14.08 -4.89
N GLY A 184 -2.75 -12.83 -4.59
CA GLY A 184 -3.21 -11.87 -5.56
C GLY A 184 -4.68 -12.10 -5.92
N GLN A 185 -5.14 -11.35 -6.93
CA GLN A 185 -6.49 -11.39 -7.50
C GLN A 185 -6.32 -11.31 -9.02
N PRO A 186 -6.02 -12.45 -9.69
CA PRO A 186 -5.71 -12.46 -11.12
C PRO A 186 -6.86 -11.96 -12.00
N ASP A 187 -8.11 -12.21 -11.58
CA ASP A 187 -9.34 -11.69 -12.19
C ASP A 187 -9.39 -10.16 -12.21
N LYS A 188 -8.65 -9.52 -11.30
CA LYS A 188 -8.51 -8.07 -11.23
C LYS A 188 -7.18 -7.59 -11.78
N GLY A 189 -6.23 -8.49 -12.07
CA GLY A 189 -4.88 -8.14 -12.54
C GLY A 189 -3.88 -7.89 -11.41
N VAL A 190 -4.12 -8.40 -10.19
CA VAL A 190 -3.12 -8.40 -9.11
C VAL A 190 -2.38 -9.71 -9.10
N GLY A 191 -1.06 -9.67 -9.28
CA GLY A 191 -0.19 -10.81 -9.06
C GLY A 191 0.03 -11.10 -7.56
N PRO A 192 0.59 -12.27 -7.23
CA PRO A 192 0.93 -12.63 -5.86
C PRO A 192 2.02 -11.71 -5.30
N PHE A 193 1.95 -11.46 -3.99
CA PHE A 193 2.91 -10.64 -3.26
C PHE A 193 3.12 -11.14 -1.85
N THR A 194 4.25 -10.77 -1.25
CA THR A 194 4.49 -10.96 0.19
C THR A 194 4.32 -9.63 0.90
N SER A 195 3.92 -9.67 2.17
CA SER A 195 3.76 -8.46 2.95
C SER A 195 4.17 -8.66 4.40
N THR A 196 4.65 -7.57 4.99
CA THR A 196 4.92 -7.43 6.40
C THR A 196 4.07 -6.29 6.95
N ILE A 197 3.40 -6.54 8.07
CA ILE A 197 2.60 -5.54 8.79
C ILE A 197 3.12 -5.40 10.21
N TRP A 198 3.27 -4.16 10.66
CA TRP A 198 3.66 -3.83 12.03
C TRP A 198 2.44 -3.25 12.74
N VAL A 199 2.03 -3.90 13.82
CA VAL A 199 0.90 -3.49 14.66
C VAL A 199 1.43 -2.90 15.96
N SER A 200 1.10 -1.64 16.25
CA SER A 200 1.50 -0.98 17.50
C SER A 200 1.04 -1.78 18.70
N LYS A 201 1.94 -2.03 19.66
CA LYS A 201 1.59 -2.69 20.94
C LYS A 201 0.77 -1.79 21.87
N ALA A 202 0.85 -0.47 21.67
CA ALA A 202 0.12 0.49 22.49
C ALA A 202 -1.31 0.69 21.98
N GLU A 203 -1.47 0.76 20.65
CA GLU A 203 -2.73 1.13 20.03
C GLU A 203 -3.44 -0.03 19.32
N ASP A 204 -2.84 -1.22 19.22
CA ASP A 204 -3.35 -2.39 18.48
C ASP A 204 -3.84 -2.05 17.06
N ILE A 205 -3.13 -1.17 16.37
CA ILE A 205 -3.42 -0.77 14.98
C ILE A 205 -2.18 -0.88 14.12
N PRO A 206 -2.33 -1.08 12.80
CA PRO A 206 -1.21 -1.04 11.86
C PRO A 206 -0.56 0.35 11.88
N VAL A 207 0.75 0.37 12.05
CA VAL A 207 1.58 1.59 11.97
C VAL A 207 2.49 1.59 10.73
N GLN A 208 2.76 0.41 10.18
CA GLN A 208 3.48 0.26 8.92
C GLN A 208 3.03 -1.00 8.18
N VAL A 209 3.02 -0.94 6.86
CA VAL A 209 2.85 -2.09 5.96
C VAL A 209 3.93 -2.02 4.89
N LYS A 210 4.65 -3.10 4.66
CA LYS A 210 5.56 -3.28 3.53
C LYS A 210 5.02 -4.38 2.64
N VAL A 211 5.07 -4.17 1.34
CA VAL A 211 4.66 -5.13 0.33
C VAL A 211 5.82 -5.33 -0.64
N ASN A 212 6.09 -6.58 -1.01
CA ASN A 212 7.05 -6.92 -2.06
C ASN A 212 6.33 -7.70 -3.17
N TYR A 213 6.43 -7.18 -4.39
CA TYR A 213 5.77 -7.75 -5.57
C TYR A 213 6.73 -8.68 -6.30
N SER A 214 6.23 -9.87 -6.61
CA SER A 214 6.99 -10.88 -7.37
C SER A 214 7.07 -10.56 -8.87
N SER A 215 6.21 -9.67 -9.35
CA SER A 215 6.05 -9.36 -10.77
C SER A 215 5.60 -7.91 -10.98
N GLY A 216 5.69 -7.43 -12.22
CA GLY A 216 5.35 -6.05 -12.57
C GLY A 216 6.49 -5.05 -12.43
N LYS A 217 6.15 -3.80 -12.74
CA LYS A 217 7.08 -2.64 -12.72
C LYS A 217 7.41 -2.17 -11.33
N LEU A 218 6.46 -2.30 -10.40
CA LEU A 218 6.66 -2.02 -9.00
C LEU A 218 7.27 -3.24 -8.31
N LYS A 219 8.28 -3.01 -7.46
CA LYS A 219 9.01 -4.06 -6.73
C LYS A 219 8.64 -4.10 -5.27
N SER A 220 8.52 -2.93 -4.64
CA SER A 220 8.12 -2.82 -3.25
C SER A 220 7.30 -1.56 -3.02
N ALA A 221 6.49 -1.58 -1.96
CA ALA A 221 5.84 -0.39 -1.42
C ALA A 221 5.90 -0.46 0.10
N THR A 222 6.19 0.67 0.74
CA THR A 222 6.11 0.85 2.20
C THR A 222 5.09 1.94 2.49
N ILE A 223 4.13 1.64 3.36
CA ILE A 223 3.10 2.55 3.82
C ILE A 223 3.30 2.73 5.31
N THR A 224 3.46 3.97 5.78
CA THR A 224 3.46 4.32 7.20
C THR A 224 2.21 5.09 7.55
N TYR A 225 1.73 4.93 8.78
CA TYR A 225 0.54 5.61 9.29
C TYR A 225 0.89 6.53 10.45
N ASP A 226 0.31 7.72 10.44
CA ASP A 226 0.28 8.65 11.56
C ASP A 226 -1.18 8.83 11.99
N THR A 227 -1.49 8.32 13.18
CA THR A 227 -2.83 8.33 13.79
C THR A 227 -2.99 9.41 14.86
N SER A 228 -1.91 10.13 15.15
CA SER A 228 -1.82 11.12 16.23
C SER A 228 -1.98 12.55 15.73
N SER A 229 -1.52 12.83 14.51
CA SER A 229 -1.61 14.17 13.93
C SER A 229 -3.06 14.54 13.57
N PRO A 230 -3.49 15.79 13.86
CA PRO A 230 -4.80 16.25 13.44
C PRO A 230 -4.90 16.29 11.91
N VAL A 231 -6.09 15.93 11.40
CA VAL A 231 -6.45 16.01 9.98
C VAL A 231 -7.67 16.91 9.83
N SER A 232 -7.59 17.86 8.91
CA SER A 232 -8.71 18.73 8.54
C SER A 232 -8.70 18.93 7.03
N ILE A 233 -9.70 18.39 6.35
CA ILE A 233 -9.78 18.41 4.89
C ILE A 233 -10.98 19.26 4.50
N GLU A 234 -10.76 20.39 3.85
CA GLU A 234 -11.81 21.31 3.40
C GLU A 234 -11.91 21.41 1.90
N LYS A 235 -13.04 21.94 1.41
CA LYS A 235 -13.19 22.25 -0.01
C LYS A 235 -12.13 23.29 -0.41
N PRO A 236 -11.48 23.13 -1.57
CA PRO A 236 -10.56 24.15 -2.05
C PRO A 236 -11.30 25.44 -2.39
N ILE A 237 -10.61 26.58 -2.19
CA ILE A 237 -11.06 27.94 -2.53
C ILE A 237 -10.79 28.22 -4.01
#